data_AF-A0A179B2M4-F1
#
_entry.id   AF-A0A179B2M4-F1
#
_cell.length_a   1.000
_cell.length_b   1.000
_cell.length_c   1.000
_cell.angle_alpha   90.00
_cell.angle_beta   90.00
_cell.angle_gamma   90.00
#
_symmetry.space_group_name_H-M   'P 1'
#
loop_
_entity.id
_entity.type
_entity.pdbx_description
1 polymer ?
#
loop_
_entity_poly.entity_id
_entity_poly.type
_entity_poly.pdbx_seq_one_letter_code
_entity_poly.pdbx_strand_id
1 'polypeptide(L)'
;MKPSHIVVLVIVLVVVFGASKLPDVAKYFGQSLKVLRKEMREFHDEDSAPAAKPSGSSAQEGQVPAGEKKPLEGSGPSSDAGRA
;
A
#
# COMPACT_ATOMS: atom_id res chain seq x y z
N MET A 1 13.51 4.97 34.76
CA MET A 1 13.66 5.60 33.43
C MET A 1 12.55 6.64 33.27
N LYS A 2 12.90 7.92 33.16
CA LYS A 2 11.87 8.98 33.02
C LYS A 2 11.32 8.93 31.59
N PRO A 3 9.98 8.87 31.38
CA PRO A 3 9.34 8.79 30.06
C PRO A 3 9.85 9.84 29.05
N SER A 4 10.39 10.96 29.56
CA SER A 4 10.97 12.06 28.78
C SER A 4 12.12 11.65 27.85
N HIS A 5 12.87 10.57 28.14
CA HIS A 5 14.00 10.17 27.28
C HIS A 5 13.53 9.62 25.92
N ILE A 6 12.37 8.97 25.90
CA ILE A 6 11.80 8.38 24.68
C ILE A 6 11.42 9.48 23.70
N VAL A 7 10.83 10.57 24.21
CA VAL A 7 10.46 11.74 23.39
C VAL A 7 11.68 12.35 22.72
N VAL A 8 12.78 12.53 23.47
CA VAL A 8 14.04 13.05 22.91
C VAL A 8 14.58 12.13 21.80
N LEU A 9 14.52 10.82 22.00
CA LEU A 9 15.01 9.85 21.01
C LEU A 9 14.16 9.86 19.73
N VAL A 10 12.84 9.98 19.85
CA VAL A 10 11.93 10.13 18.70
C VAL A 10 12.22 11.43 17.93
N ILE A 11 12.45 12.54 18.64
CA ILE A 11 12.81 13.82 18.00
C ILE A 11 14.10 13.68 17.20
N VAL A 12 15.14 13.05 17.79
CA VAL A 12 16.41 12.80 17.08
C VAL A 12 16.18 11.93 15.83
N LEU A 13 15.34 10.89 15.93
CA LEU A 13 14.98 10.06 14.78
C LEU A 13 14.30 10.89 13.67
N VAL A 14 13.33 11.73 14.02
CA VAL A 14 12.64 12.60 13.04
C VAL A 14 13.61 13.57 12.37
N VAL A 15 14.59 14.11 13.11
CA VAL A 15 15.58 15.03 12.55
C VAL A 15 16.53 14.32 11.57
N VAL A 16 16.99 13.11 11.90
CA VAL A 16 17.91 12.35 11.04
C VAL A 16 17.22 11.75 9.83
N PHE A 17 16.04 11.16 10.01
CA PHE A 17 15.30 10.49 8.94
C PHE A 17 14.38 11.44 8.15
N GLY A 18 13.97 12.56 8.75
CA GLY A 18 13.00 13.50 8.20
C GLY A 18 11.55 13.11 8.48
N ALA A 19 10.68 14.12 8.66
CA ALA A 19 9.26 13.93 9.00
C ALA A 19 8.48 13.13 7.94
N SER A 20 8.89 13.18 6.67
CA SER A 20 8.25 12.43 5.59
C SER A 20 8.65 10.95 5.53
N LYS A 21 9.81 10.56 6.08
CA LYS A 21 10.30 9.17 6.00
C LYS A 21 9.77 8.27 7.10
N LEU A 22 9.49 8.79 8.29
CA LEU A 22 8.84 8.02 9.36
C LEU A 22 7.49 7.41 8.93
N PRO A 23 6.54 8.16 8.33
CA PRO A 23 5.26 7.60 7.91
C PRO A 23 5.43 6.58 6.77
N ASP A 24 6.34 6.81 5.83
CA ASP A 24 6.65 5.85 4.76
C ASP A 24 7.14 4.52 5.35
N VAL A 25 8.14 4.59 6.23
CA VAL A 25 8.72 3.43 6.91
C VAL A 25 7.65 2.70 7.73
N ALA A 26 6.80 3.42 8.45
CA ALA A 26 5.69 2.84 9.19
C ALA A 26 4.65 2.13 8.29
N LYS A 27 4.40 2.62 7.07
CA LYS A 27 3.49 1.95 6.11
C LYS A 27 4.07 0.60 5.65
N TYR A 28 5.37 0.54 5.33
CA TYR A 28 6.03 -0.72 4.95
C TYR A 28 6.06 -1.74 6.09
N PHE A 29 6.44 -1.32 7.30
CA PHE A 29 6.45 -2.22 8.46
C PHE A 29 5.04 -2.61 8.93
N GLY A 30 4.07 -1.70 8.82
CA GLY A 30 2.68 -1.94 9.17
C GLY A 30 1.98 -2.94 8.26
N GLN A 31 2.34 -2.99 6.97
CA GLN A 31 1.83 -3.99 6.04
C GLN A 31 2.32 -5.40 6.41
N SER A 32 3.61 -5.58 6.69
CA SER A 32 4.16 -6.87 7.14
C SER A 32 3.57 -7.31 8.49
N LEU A 33 3.43 -6.37 9.44
CA LEU A 33 2.83 -6.66 10.74
C LEU A 33 1.33 -6.96 10.64
N LYS A 34 0.61 -6.39 9.67
CA LYS A 34 -0.81 -6.68 9.44
C LYS A 34 -1.03 -8.13 8.99
N VAL A 35 -0.14 -8.66 8.14
CA VAL A 35 -0.19 -10.06 7.70
C VAL A 35 0.12 -10.98 8.89
N LEU A 36 1.22 -10.73 9.59
CA LEU A 36 1.59 -11.50 10.79
C LEU A 36 0.50 -11.44 11.87
N ARG A 37 -0.10 -10.27 12.10
CA ARG A 37 -1.19 -10.10 13.08
C ARG A 37 -2.44 -10.87 12.67
N LYS A 38 -2.73 -10.99 11.37
CA LYS A 38 -3.89 -11.73 10.87
C LYS A 38 -3.69 -13.24 11.09
N GLU A 39 -2.52 -13.76 10.71
CA GLU A 39 -2.16 -15.17 10.96
C GLU A 39 -2.12 -15.46 12.47
N MET A 40 -1.48 -14.60 13.27
CA MET A 40 -1.43 -14.75 14.72
C MET A 40 -2.81 -14.66 15.38
N ARG A 41 -3.73 -13.86 14.83
CA ARG A 41 -5.12 -13.82 15.27
C ARG A 41 -5.85 -15.10 14.93
N GLU A 42 -5.62 -15.70 13.77
CA GLU A 42 -6.24 -16.99 13.42
C GLU A 42 -5.90 -18.09 14.44
N PHE A 43 -4.69 -18.06 15.00
CA PHE A 43 -4.30 -18.97 16.10
C PHE A 43 -4.85 -18.59 17.48
N HIS A 44 -5.19 -17.32 17.73
CA HIS A 44 -5.70 -16.84 19.04
C HIS A 44 -7.23 -16.66 19.06
N ASP A 45 -7.87 -16.47 17.91
CA ASP A 45 -9.30 -16.18 17.74
C ASP A 45 -10.13 -17.47 17.56
N GLU A 46 -9.56 -18.68 17.71
CA GLU A 46 -10.38 -19.91 17.86
C GLU A 46 -11.34 -19.85 19.08
N ASP A 47 -11.20 -18.85 19.96
CA ASP A 47 -12.07 -18.62 21.13
C ASP A 47 -12.87 -17.29 21.14
N SER A 48 -12.77 -16.36 20.17
CA SER A 48 -13.67 -15.17 20.12
C SER A 48 -13.65 -14.35 18.82
N ALA A 49 -14.85 -14.00 18.35
CA ALA A 49 -15.21 -13.29 17.12
C ALA A 49 -14.71 -11.81 17.01
N PRO A 50 -14.87 -11.13 15.85
CA PRO A 50 -13.83 -10.29 15.23
C PRO A 50 -13.77 -8.84 15.70
N ALA A 51 -12.56 -8.34 16.01
CA ALA A 51 -12.34 -6.92 16.27
C ALA A 51 -11.80 -6.15 15.06
N ALA A 52 -12.69 -5.31 14.52
CA ALA A 52 -12.48 -3.98 13.92
C ALA A 52 -11.46 -3.79 12.79
N LYS A 53 -11.99 -3.37 11.63
CA LYS A 53 -11.25 -2.75 10.52
C LYS A 53 -10.76 -1.35 10.94
N PRO A 54 -9.45 -1.04 10.92
CA PRO A 54 -9.04 0.33 10.67
C PRO A 54 -9.05 0.54 9.15
N SER A 55 -10.04 1.29 8.67
CA SER A 55 -10.00 1.94 7.36
C SER A 55 -8.85 2.95 7.41
N GLY A 56 -7.74 2.63 6.73
CA GLY A 56 -6.55 3.46 6.70
C GLY A 56 -6.03 3.55 5.28
N SER A 57 -6.55 4.54 4.56
CA SER A 57 -6.06 5.14 3.30
C SER A 57 -4.90 4.39 2.62
N SER A 58 -5.27 3.62 1.59
CA SER A 58 -4.43 3.40 0.42
C SER A 58 -4.08 4.77 -0.17
N ALA A 59 -2.91 5.29 0.19
CA ALA A 59 -2.32 6.43 -0.50
C ALA A 59 -1.98 5.96 -1.92
N GLN A 60 -2.95 6.18 -2.80
CA GLN A 60 -2.78 6.24 -4.23
C GLN A 60 -2.00 7.52 -4.53
N GLU A 61 -0.70 7.37 -4.76
CA GLU A 61 0.16 8.34 -5.42
C GLU A 61 1.15 7.48 -6.24
N GLY A 62 1.08 7.37 -7.57
CA GLY A 62 0.60 8.31 -8.56
C GLY A 62 1.77 9.09 -9.13
N GLN A 63 2.54 8.47 -10.03
CA GLN A 63 3.11 9.08 -11.25
C GLN A 63 4.09 8.14 -11.96
N VAL A 64 3.76 7.69 -13.19
CA VAL A 64 4.36 8.10 -14.48
C VAL A 64 3.72 7.32 -15.65
N PRO A 65 3.65 7.84 -16.89
CA PRO A 65 3.39 9.21 -17.33
C PRO A 65 2.20 9.27 -18.33
N ALA A 66 1.57 10.45 -18.42
CA ALA A 66 0.70 10.79 -19.53
C ALA A 66 1.54 11.22 -20.76
N GLY A 67 1.31 10.56 -21.88
CA GLY A 67 1.93 10.77 -23.19
C GLY A 67 2.14 9.40 -23.82
N GLU A 68 1.34 8.92 -24.75
CA GLU A 68 0.93 9.57 -25.98
C GLU A 68 -0.35 8.90 -26.52
N LYS A 69 -1.35 9.72 -26.83
CA LYS A 69 -2.54 9.30 -27.55
C LYS A 69 -2.15 9.12 -29.02
N LYS A 70 -2.33 7.93 -29.59
CA LYS A 70 -2.47 7.79 -31.05
C LYS A 70 -3.72 6.96 -31.37
N PRO A 71 -4.87 7.61 -31.60
CA PRO A 71 -6.00 7.00 -32.27
C PRO A 71 -5.72 7.00 -33.78
N LEU A 72 -5.59 5.82 -34.37
CA LEU A 72 -5.84 5.53 -35.80
C LEU A 72 -6.35 4.09 -35.80
N GLU A 73 -7.66 3.88 -35.93
CA GLU A 73 -8.34 3.79 -37.23
C GLU A 73 -7.90 2.53 -37.97
N GLY A 74 -8.84 1.59 -38.15
CA GLY A 74 -8.59 0.36 -38.91
C GLY A 74 -9.24 -0.88 -38.35
N SER A 75 -10.54 -0.82 -38.06
CA SER A 75 -11.40 -2.00 -38.08
C SER A 75 -11.29 -2.67 -39.45
N GLY A 76 -10.69 -3.86 -39.49
CA GLY A 76 -10.76 -4.73 -40.65
C GLY A 76 -10.19 -6.13 -40.39
N PRO A 77 -10.99 -7.07 -39.88
CA PRO A 77 -10.80 -8.47 -40.17
C PRO A 77 -11.98 -8.93 -41.02
N SER A 78 -11.92 -8.73 -42.33
CA SER A 78 -12.71 -9.56 -43.25
C SER A 78 -11.79 -10.63 -43.80
N SER A 79 -11.48 -11.60 -42.93
CA SER A 79 -11.20 -12.95 -43.38
C SER A 79 -12.51 -13.54 -43.91
N ASP A 80 -12.40 -14.27 -45.01
CA ASP A 80 -13.24 -15.41 -45.41
C ASP A 80 -14.02 -15.27 -46.74
N ALA A 81 -14.02 -16.41 -47.43
CA ALA A 81 -14.98 -16.86 -48.43
C ALA A 81 -14.98 -16.19 -49.82
N GLY A 82 -14.12 -16.71 -50.69
CA GLY A 82 -14.53 -17.65 -51.75
C GLY A 82 -15.53 -17.20 -52.84
N ARG A 83 -15.32 -17.83 -54.01
CA ARG A 83 -16.35 -18.19 -55.02
C ARG A 83 -16.67 -17.14 -56.09
N ALA A 84 -15.95 -17.21 -57.21
CA ALA A 84 -16.46 -17.57 -58.55
C ALA A 84 -15.40 -17.27 -59.62
#